data_AF-A0A835BFR0-F1
#
_entry.id   AF-A0A835BFR0-F1
#
_cell.length_a   1.000
_cell.length_b   1.000
_cell.length_c   1.000
_cell.angle_alpha   90.00
_cell.angle_beta   90.00
_cell.angle_gamma   90.00
#
_symmetry.space_group_name_H-M   'P 1'
#
loop_
_entity.id
_entity.type
_entity.pdbx_description
1 polymer ?
#
loop_
_entity_poly.entity_id
_entity_poly.type
_entity_poly.pdbx_seq_one_letter_code
_entity_poly.pdbx_strand_id
1 'polypeptide(L)' 'MFGSPIFREIVMVGCWSIWCHMNSIIIDNGSLSLLPWKHFFVLEVSMVLFRVKAYVKALLTFLAE' A
#
# COMPACT_ATOMS: atom_id res chain seq x y z
N MET A 1 -1.55 8.68 -16.45
CA MET A 1 -1.42 8.12 -15.07
C MET A 1 -2.55 7.14 -14.74
N PHE A 2 -3.83 7.51 -14.87
CA PHE A 2 -4.96 6.62 -14.52
C PHE A 2 -5.19 5.39 -15.41
N GLY A 3 -4.62 5.33 -16.62
CA GLY A 3 -4.70 4.16 -17.50
C GLY A 3 -3.66 3.07 -17.23
N SER A 4 -2.71 3.29 -16.31
CA SER A 4 -1.64 2.34 -16.02
C SER A 4 -2.13 1.26 -15.04
N PRO A 5 -2.04 -0.04 -15.38
CA PRO A 5 -2.48 -1.12 -14.49
C PRO A 5 -1.82 -1.07 -13.11
N ILE A 6 -0.53 -0.74 -13.05
CA ILE A 6 0.23 -0.63 -11.80
C ILE A 6 -0.26 0.53 -10.94
N PHE A 7 -0.65 1.66 -11.55
CA PHE A 7 -1.19 2.78 -10.80
C PHE A 7 -2.51 2.41 -10.12
N ARG A 8 -3.39 1.71 -10.85
CA ARG A 8 -4.65 1.21 -10.28
C ARG A 8 -4.39 0.23 -9.13
N GLU A 9 -3.41 -0.65 -9.26
CA GLU A 9 -3.06 -1.61 -8.22
C GLU A 9 -2.54 -0.92 -6.95
N ILE A 10 -1.67 0.07 -7.10
CA ILE A 10 -1.17 0.89 -5.96
C ILE A 10 -2.33 1.60 -5.25
N VAL A 11 -3.27 2.18 -6.01
CA VAL A 11 -4.46 2.83 -5.43
C VAL A 11 -5.32 1.82 -4.68
N MET A 12 -5.55 0.63 -5.25
CA MET A 12 -6.30 -0.43 -4.58
C MET A 12 -5.62 -0.87 -3.29
N VAL A 13 -4.29 -1.03 -3.29
CA VAL A 13 -3.51 -1.34 -2.09
C VAL A 13 -3.64 -0.22 -1.04
N GLY A 14 -3.53 1.04 -1.45
CA GLY A 14 -3.72 2.18 -0.54
C GLY A 14 -5.09 2.19 0.13
N CYS A 15 -6.16 2.01 -0.65
CA CYS A 15 -7.52 1.91 -0.13
C CYS A 15 -7.70 0.70 0.79
N TRP A 16 -7.13 -0.45 0.43
CA TRP A 16 -7.16 -1.66 1.24
C TRP A 16 -6.45 -1.45 2.59
N SER A 17 -5.26 -0.86 2.59
CA SER A 17 -4.53 -0.54 3.82
C SER A 17 -5.31 0.41 4.73
N ILE A 18 -5.97 1.43 4.18
CA ILE A 18 -6.86 2.32 4.95
C ILE A 18 -8.00 1.54 5.57
N TRP A 19 -8.66 0.68 4.78
CA TRP A 19 -9.76 -0.15 5.25
C TRP A 19 -9.33 -1.07 6.40
N CYS A 20 -8.21 -1.77 6.26
CA CYS A 20 -7.64 -2.62 7.33
C CYS A 20 -7.35 -1.83 8.60
N HIS A 21 -6.72 -0.66 8.48
CA HIS A 21 -6.40 0.18 9.63
C HIS A 21 -7.67 0.65 10.37
N MET A 22 -8.68 1.10 9.63
CA MET A 22 -9.97 1.50 10.21
C MET A 22 -10.67 0.33 10.91
N ASN A 23 -10.65 -0.86 10.32
CA ASN A 23 -11.22 -2.05 10.93
C ASN A 23 -10.47 -2.47 12.20
N SER A 24 -9.14 -2.34 12.24
CA SER A 24 -8.37 -2.62 13.45
C SER A 24 -8.72 -1.66 14.60
N ILE A 25 -9.01 -0.40 14.30
CA ILE A 25 -9.46 0.57 15.32
C ILE A 25 -10.85 0.18 15.86
N ILE A 26 -11.78 -0.17 14.98
CA ILE A 26 -13.18 -0.44 15.36
C ILE A 26 -13.36 -1.81 16.03
N ILE A 27 -12.67 -2.84 15.53
CA ILE A 27 -12.88 -4.24 15.93
C ILE A 27 -11.86 -4.66 17.00
N ASP A 28 -10.59 -4.32 16.81
CA ASP A 28 -9.50 -4.77 17.69
C ASP A 28 -9.14 -3.74 18.76
N ASN A 29 -9.92 -2.67 18.88
CA ASN A 29 -9.68 -1.57 19.80
C ASN A 29 -8.28 -0.94 19.61
N GLY A 30 -7.80 -0.94 18.36
CA GLY A 30 -6.55 -0.30 17.95
C GLY A 30 -6.59 1.22 18.08
N SER A 31 -5.45 1.88 17.88
CA SER A 31 -5.34 3.35 17.95
C SER A 31 -5.18 3.98 16.57
N LEU A 32 -5.74 5.18 16.41
CA LEU A 32 -5.53 5.97 15.20
C LEU A 32 -4.07 6.42 15.14
N SER A 33 -3.30 5.76 14.30
CA SER A 33 -1.90 6.10 14.06
C SER A 33 -1.55 5.90 12.59
N LEU A 34 -0.76 6.83 12.04
CA LEU A 34 -0.27 6.73 10.67
C LEU A 34 0.80 5.65 10.53
N LEU A 35 1.53 5.33 11.61
CA LEU A 35 2.67 4.43 11.56
C LEU A 35 2.27 2.97 11.25
N PRO A 36 1.31 2.34 11.96
CA PRO A 36 0.84 0.99 11.63
C PRO A 36 0.25 0.90 10.22
N TRP A 37 -0.54 1.90 9.83
CA TRP A 37 -1.09 1.98 8.47
C TRP A 37 0.02 2.05 7.41
N LYS A 38 1.00 2.95 7.58
CA LYS A 38 2.12 3.11 6.62
C LYS A 38 2.90 1.80 6.54
N HIS A 39 3.18 1.16 7.67
CA HIS A 39 3.92 -0.10 7.70
C HIS A 39 3.18 -1.20 6.91
N PHE A 40 1.87 -1.35 7.13
CA PHE A 40 1.06 -2.29 6.39
C PHE A 40 1.01 -1.98 4.88
N PHE A 41 0.84 -0.70 4.52
CA PHE A 41 0.87 -0.26 3.12
C PHE A 41 2.20 -0.59 2.44
N VAL A 42 3.33 -0.29 3.09
CA VAL A 42 4.67 -0.57 2.56
C VAL A 42 4.87 -2.07 2.31
N LEU A 43 4.41 -2.93 3.21
CA LEU A 43 4.47 -4.39 3.03
C LEU A 43 3.66 -4.84 1.80
N GLU A 44 2.42 -4.39 1.69
CA GLU A 44 1.53 -4.76 0.59
C GLU A 44 2.04 -4.23 -0.77
N VAL A 45 2.46 -2.97 -0.83
CA VAL A 45 2.96 -2.38 -2.08
C VAL A 45 4.29 -3.00 -2.50
N SER A 46 5.14 -3.43 -1.56
CA SER A 46 6.39 -4.15 -1.85
C SER A 46 6.13 -5.46 -2.59
N MET A 47 5.04 -6.17 -2.27
CA MET A 47 4.63 -7.38 -2.98
C MET A 47 4.16 -7.09 -4.41
N VAL A 48 3.46 -5.97 -4.62
CA VAL A 48 3.09 -5.50 -5.96
C VAL A 48 4.35 -5.16 -6.76
N LEU A 49 5.29 -4.42 -6.16
CA LEU A 49 6.55 -4.04 -6.81
C LEU A 49 7.47 -5.23 -7.11
N PHE A 50 7.32 -6.35 -6.41
CA PHE A 50 8.04 -7.58 -6.74
C PHE A 50 7.59 -8.20 -8.07
N ARG A 51 6.34 -7.97 -8.48
CA ARG A 51 5.71 -8.59 -9.66
C ARG A 51 5.87 -7.75 -10.93
N VAL A 52 6.27 -6.48 -10.81
CA VAL A 52 6.44 -5.59 -11.97
C VAL A 52 7.81 -5.73 -12.62
N LYS A 53 7.93 -5.25 -13.86
CA LYS A 53 9.21 -5.19 -14.58
C LYS A 53 10.21 -4.31 -13.82
N ALA A 54 11.50 -4.66 -13.90
CA ALA A 54 12.56 -3.99 -13.15
C ALA A 54 12.60 -2.45 -13.32
N TYR A 55 12.37 -1.94 -14.54
CA TYR A 55 12.34 -0.49 -14.77
C TYR A 55 11.15 0.21 -14.11
N VAL A 56 10.00 -0.47 -14.01
CA VAL A 56 8.81 0.04 -13.30
C VAL A 56 9.07 0.02 -11.80
N LYS A 57 9.69 -1.05 -11.29
CA LYS A 57 10.09 -1.16 -9.89
C LYS A 57 11.04 -0.02 -9.51
N ALA A 58 12.08 0.23 -10.30
CA ALA A 58 13.04 1.30 -10.06
C ALA A 58 12.38 2.70 -9.98
N LEU A 59 11.35 2.96 -10.79
CA LEU A 59 10.59 4.21 -10.76
C LEU A 59 9.72 4.36 -9.49
N LEU A 60 9.35 3.25 -8.86
CA LEU A 60 8.37 3.19 -7.77
C LEU A 60 8.98 2.79 -6.42
N THR A 61 10.29 2.60 -6.33
CA THR A 61 10.99 2.16 -5.10
C THR A 61 10.68 3.07 -3.91
N PHE A 62 10.48 4.36 -4.14
CA PHE A 62 10.14 5.34 -3.09
C PHE A 62 8.82 5.02 -2.33
N LEU A 63 7.95 4.17 -2.88
CA LEU A 63 6.72 3.72 -2.21
C LEU A 63 6.98 2.64 -1.16
N ALA A 64 8.14 1.98 -1.20
CA ALA A 64 8.54 0.91 -0.29
C ALA A 64 9.51 1.38 0.82
N GLU A 65 9.68 2.69 0.99
CA GLU A 65 10.51 3.35 2.02
C GLU A 65 9.65 3.96 3.15
#